data_AF-A0A382KUW3-F1
#
_entry.id   AF-A0A382KUW3-F1
#
_cell.length_a   1.000
_cell.length_b   1.000
_cell.length_c   1.000
_cell.angle_alpha   90.00
_cell.angle_beta   90.00
_cell.angle_gamma   90.00
#
_symmetry.space_group_name_H-M   'P 1'
#
loop_
_entity.id
_entity.type
_entity.pdbx_description
1 polymer ?
#
loop_
_entity_poly.entity_id
_entity_poly.type
_entity_poly.pdbx_seq_one_letter_code
_entity_poly.pdbx_strand_id
1 'polypeptide(L)'
;SAASAKAESADWEEDLDLIVANEATLSDGFREKAGAIFEAAYTSKVGAEIDRLESEYAQNLETEVTDVQSEIVEKVDSYLNYVVEGWMKENELQIQNGLRTEIAEEFMNSLQSVFKEHYIEVPEGKANLIDDLAEQVSELEDQLNKSTEDNIRLHDQAQSYERADVVRKQSSGLAATDAEKLSGLVEDIDFEDEDTFETKVKTIRESYFTNTEDGPVDEANALVGEDGGAQVPVSDTMNAYTQAISKHNQ
;
A
#
# COMPACT_ATOMS: atom_id res chain seq x y z
N SER A 1 10.94 -8.18 37.75
CA SER A 1 11.22 -9.53 38.27
C SER A 1 12.43 -10.05 37.55
N ALA A 2 13.56 -10.16 38.26
CA ALA A 2 14.83 -10.62 37.70
C ALA A 2 14.68 -12.06 37.21
N ALA A 3 14.47 -12.22 35.91
CA ALA A 3 14.69 -13.49 35.23
C ALA A 3 16.21 -13.63 35.07
N SER A 4 16.88 -13.87 36.19
CA SER A 4 18.21 -14.46 36.17
C SER A 4 18.03 -15.86 35.61
N ALA A 5 18.07 -15.97 34.28
CA ALA A 5 18.58 -17.14 33.61
C ALA A 5 20.07 -17.21 33.97
N LYS A 6 20.32 -17.51 35.25
CA LYS A 6 21.61 -17.92 35.76
C LYS A 6 22.06 -18.99 34.79
N ALA A 7 23.10 -18.68 33.99
CA ALA A 7 23.67 -19.55 32.99
C ALA A 7 23.58 -20.98 33.54
N GLU A 8 22.69 -21.77 32.94
CA GLU A 8 22.54 -23.17 33.29
C GLU A 8 23.96 -23.71 33.22
N SER A 9 24.49 -24.13 34.37
CA SER A 9 25.90 -24.47 34.48
C SER A 9 26.13 -25.59 33.49
N ALA A 10 26.66 -25.26 32.33
CA ALA A 10 27.04 -26.25 31.34
C ALA A 10 27.91 -27.26 32.09
N ASP A 11 27.62 -28.53 31.95
CA ASP A 11 28.46 -29.60 32.48
C ASP A 11 29.41 -30.00 31.36
N TRP A 12 30.69 -29.77 31.59
CA TRP A 12 31.78 -29.91 30.62
C TRP A 12 32.88 -30.81 31.19
N GLU A 13 32.62 -31.49 32.33
CA GLU A 13 33.49 -32.55 32.82
C GLU A 13 33.62 -33.67 31.77
N GLU A 14 32.52 -34.01 31.08
CA GLU A 14 32.50 -35.04 30.03
C GLU A 14 33.36 -34.66 28.81
N ASP A 15 33.28 -33.40 28.36
CA ASP A 15 34.08 -32.89 27.24
C ASP A 15 35.57 -32.79 27.62
N LEU A 16 35.86 -32.37 28.86
CA LEU A 16 37.22 -32.30 29.39
C LEU A 16 37.84 -33.72 29.51
N ASP A 17 37.03 -34.71 29.89
CA ASP A 17 37.43 -36.11 30.00
C ASP A 17 37.71 -36.73 28.62
N LEU A 18 36.91 -36.39 27.61
CA LEU A 18 37.17 -36.77 26.21
C LEU A 18 38.50 -36.24 25.67
N ILE A 19 38.87 -35.00 26.05
CA ILE A 19 40.12 -34.37 25.64
C ILE A 19 41.32 -35.00 26.36
N VAL A 20 41.22 -35.21 27.68
CA VAL A 20 42.31 -35.79 28.49
C VAL A 20 42.53 -37.27 28.17
N ALA A 21 41.47 -38.04 27.89
CA ALA A 21 41.58 -39.46 27.54
C ALA A 21 42.30 -39.72 26.20
N ASN A 22 42.28 -38.75 25.27
CA ASN A 22 42.96 -38.85 23.97
C ASN A 22 44.46 -38.48 24.01
N GLU A 23 44.95 -37.88 25.10
CA GLU A 23 46.35 -37.51 25.27
C GLU A 23 46.94 -38.06 26.58
N ALA A 24 47.62 -39.21 26.48
CA ALA A 24 48.21 -39.94 27.62
C ALA A 24 49.30 -39.18 28.41
N THR A 25 49.68 -37.98 27.99
CA THR A 25 50.68 -37.11 28.63
C THR A 25 50.08 -36.05 29.54
N LEU A 26 48.75 -35.89 29.56
CA LEU A 26 48.07 -34.91 30.41
C LEU A 26 47.81 -35.50 31.80
N SER A 27 48.46 -34.94 32.82
CA SER A 27 48.25 -35.31 34.23
C SER A 27 46.92 -34.78 34.78
N ASP A 28 46.34 -35.43 35.78
CA ASP A 28 45.13 -34.95 36.49
C ASP A 28 45.25 -33.49 37.00
N GLY A 29 46.45 -33.06 37.40
CA GLY A 29 46.69 -31.67 37.82
C GLY A 29 46.65 -30.63 36.68
N PHE A 30 46.72 -31.05 35.42
CA PHE A 30 46.47 -30.19 34.27
C PHE A 30 44.97 -30.08 33.98
N ARG A 31 44.22 -31.16 34.15
CA ARG A 31 42.75 -31.20 34.02
C ARG A 31 42.09 -30.16 34.93
N GLU A 32 42.41 -30.17 36.22
CA GLU A 32 41.82 -29.24 37.19
C GLU A 32 42.15 -27.77 36.88
N LYS A 33 43.38 -27.49 36.40
CA LYS A 33 43.81 -26.13 36.05
C LYS A 33 43.23 -25.63 34.73
N ALA A 34 43.27 -26.46 33.68
CA ALA A 34 42.69 -26.15 32.38
C ALA A 34 41.17 -25.99 32.50
N GLY A 35 40.57 -26.84 33.33
CA GLY A 35 39.24 -26.69 33.89
C GLY A 35 39.00 -25.27 34.40
N ALA A 36 39.54 -24.95 35.57
CA ALA A 36 39.28 -23.68 36.22
C ALA A 36 39.54 -22.44 35.33
N ILE A 37 40.54 -22.49 34.45
CA ILE A 37 40.83 -21.41 33.49
C ILE A 37 39.75 -21.30 32.42
N PHE A 38 39.29 -22.42 31.85
CA PHE A 38 38.23 -22.43 30.85
C PHE A 38 36.90 -21.99 31.45
N GLU A 39 36.55 -22.48 32.65
CA GLU A 39 35.34 -22.06 33.37
C GLU A 39 35.33 -20.55 33.62
N ALA A 40 36.44 -20.02 34.12
CA ALA A 40 36.58 -18.59 34.38
C ALA A 40 36.51 -17.77 33.08
N ALA A 41 37.16 -18.22 32.01
CA ALA A 41 37.13 -17.55 30.72
C ALA A 41 35.74 -17.61 30.06
N TYR A 42 35.06 -18.75 30.15
CA TYR A 42 33.71 -18.94 29.62
C TYR A 42 32.70 -18.10 30.39
N THR A 43 32.70 -18.18 31.72
CA THR A 43 31.83 -17.38 32.58
C THR A 43 32.05 -15.89 32.35
N SER A 44 33.30 -15.44 32.19
CA SER A 44 33.60 -14.05 31.88
C SER A 44 33.09 -13.63 30.50
N LYS A 45 33.26 -14.46 29.47
CA LYS A 45 32.80 -14.14 28.10
C LYS A 45 31.28 -14.19 27.97
N VAL A 46 30.64 -15.21 28.52
CA VAL A 46 29.18 -15.36 28.50
C VAL A 46 28.54 -14.28 29.35
N GLY A 47 29.10 -13.95 30.52
CA GLY A 47 28.63 -12.81 31.32
C GLY A 47 28.69 -11.50 30.54
N ALA A 48 29.81 -11.23 29.87
CA ALA A 48 29.95 -10.02 29.04
C ALA A 48 28.95 -9.99 27.87
N GLU A 49 28.67 -11.14 27.24
CA GLU A 49 27.72 -11.23 26.14
C GLU A 49 26.26 -11.10 26.61
N ILE A 50 25.93 -11.64 27.78
CA ILE A 50 24.64 -11.43 28.44
C ILE A 50 24.46 -9.94 28.76
N ASP A 51 25.44 -9.30 29.41
CA ASP A 51 25.39 -7.87 29.74
C ASP A 51 25.23 -7.02 28.46
N ARG A 52 25.92 -7.38 27.38
CA ARG A 52 25.80 -6.72 26.06
C ARG A 52 24.38 -6.86 25.51
N LEU A 53 23.84 -8.07 25.48
CA LEU A 53 22.49 -8.34 24.98
C LEU A 53 21.43 -7.67 25.84
N GLU A 54 21.54 -7.72 27.16
CA GLU A 54 20.61 -7.04 28.08
C GLU A 54 20.62 -5.53 27.87
N SER A 55 21.79 -4.93 27.68
CA SER A 55 21.91 -3.51 27.38
C SER A 55 21.29 -3.15 26.03
N GLU A 56 21.51 -3.98 25.01
CA GLU A 56 20.93 -3.79 23.67
C GLU A 56 19.40 -3.93 23.69
N TYR A 57 18.88 -4.95 24.38
CA TYR A 57 17.44 -5.14 24.56
C TYR A 57 16.80 -3.99 25.34
N ALA A 58 17.43 -3.51 26.42
CA ALA A 58 16.92 -2.38 27.18
C ALA A 58 16.85 -1.11 26.34
N GLN A 59 17.89 -0.84 25.54
CA GLN A 59 17.94 0.32 24.65
C GLN A 59 16.89 0.24 23.53
N ASN A 60 16.78 -0.93 22.88
CA ASN A 60 15.80 -1.15 21.82
C ASN A 60 14.37 -1.03 22.37
N LEU A 61 14.11 -1.59 23.55
CA LEU A 61 12.81 -1.48 24.20
C LEU A 61 12.47 -0.03 24.57
N GLU A 62 13.43 0.74 25.09
CA GLU A 62 13.21 2.15 25.42
C GLU A 62 12.89 2.99 24.17
N THR A 63 13.58 2.72 23.07
CA THR A 63 13.35 3.39 21.79
C THR A 63 11.96 3.03 21.25
N GLU A 64 11.63 1.74 21.19
CA GLU A 64 10.32 1.28 20.70
C GLU A 64 9.17 1.85 21.55
N VAL A 65 9.32 1.88 22.89
CA VAL A 65 8.31 2.47 23.78
C VAL A 65 8.14 3.97 23.52
N THR A 66 9.24 4.69 23.26
CA THR A 66 9.20 6.13 22.96
C THR A 66 8.53 6.40 21.62
N ASP A 67 8.83 5.59 20.61
CA ASP A 67 8.25 5.70 19.27
C ASP A 67 6.75 5.41 19.31
N VAL A 68 6.34 4.31 19.95
CA VAL A 68 4.93 3.96 20.16
C VAL A 68 4.19 5.04 20.96
N GLN A 69 4.82 5.58 22.01
CA GLN A 69 4.21 6.67 22.78
C GLN A 69 3.98 7.91 21.91
N SER A 70 4.95 8.27 21.08
CA SER A 70 4.86 9.43 20.18
C SER A 70 3.76 9.21 19.14
N GLU A 71 3.71 8.04 18.52
CA GLU A 71 2.67 7.67 17.54
C GLU A 71 1.26 7.70 18.16
N ILE A 72 1.10 7.21 19.39
CA ILE A 72 -0.19 7.27 20.10
C ILE A 72 -0.59 8.72 20.38
N VAL A 73 0.34 9.58 20.82
CA VAL A 73 0.05 10.99 21.10
C VAL A 73 -0.40 11.71 19.82
N GLU A 74 0.30 11.51 18.70
CA GLU A 74 -0.07 12.11 17.41
C GLU A 74 -1.43 11.63 16.91
N LYS A 75 -1.72 10.32 17.00
CA LYS A 75 -3.02 9.76 16.61
C LYS A 75 -4.16 10.26 17.49
N VAL A 76 -3.93 10.37 18.80
CA VAL A 76 -4.93 10.89 19.74
C VAL A 76 -5.18 12.37 19.50
N ASP A 77 -4.14 13.16 19.27
CA ASP A 77 -4.27 14.59 18.95
C ASP A 77 -5.03 14.79 17.63
N SER A 78 -4.68 14.03 16.58
CA SER A 78 -5.40 14.06 15.30
C SER A 78 -6.87 13.69 15.46
N TYR A 79 -7.19 12.63 16.22
CA TYR A 79 -8.57 12.24 16.48
C TYR A 79 -9.33 13.29 17.28
N LEU A 80 -8.72 13.86 18.32
CA LEU A 80 -9.34 14.90 19.13
C LEU A 80 -9.58 16.17 18.30
N ASN A 81 -8.62 16.59 17.48
CA ASN A 81 -8.79 17.73 16.60
C ASN A 81 -9.94 17.49 15.61
N TYR A 82 -9.99 16.33 14.96
CA TYR A 82 -11.09 15.98 14.06
C TYR A 82 -12.47 16.02 14.76
N VAL A 83 -12.58 15.41 15.95
CA VAL A 83 -13.83 15.39 16.70
C VAL A 83 -14.22 16.79 17.18
N VAL A 84 -13.27 17.60 17.65
CA VAL A 84 -13.51 18.97 18.13
C VAL A 84 -13.91 19.88 16.97
N GLU A 85 -13.21 19.82 15.84
CA GLU A 85 -13.56 20.58 14.64
C GLU A 85 -14.95 20.18 14.12
N GLY A 86 -15.24 18.89 14.07
CA GLY A 86 -16.56 18.38 13.70
C GLY A 86 -17.66 18.90 14.63
N TRP A 87 -17.46 18.80 15.94
CA TRP A 87 -18.40 19.28 16.95
C TRP A 87 -18.59 20.80 16.89
N MET A 88 -17.52 21.58 16.71
CA MET A 88 -17.64 23.04 16.57
C MET A 88 -18.42 23.41 15.31
N LYS A 89 -18.11 22.77 14.18
CA LYS A 89 -18.78 23.03 12.90
C LYS A 89 -20.27 22.67 12.95
N GLU A 90 -20.61 21.54 13.58
CA GLU A 90 -21.99 21.11 13.73
C GLU A 90 -22.77 22.02 14.69
N ASN A 91 -22.17 22.41 15.81
CA ASN A 91 -22.82 23.38 16.71
C ASN A 91 -22.99 24.74 16.06
N GLU A 92 -22.02 25.22 15.29
CA GLU A 92 -22.16 26.48 14.56
C GLU A 92 -23.38 26.42 13.63
N LEU A 93 -23.54 25.34 12.88
CA LEU A 93 -24.69 25.13 12.00
C LEU A 93 -26.00 25.11 12.79
N GLN A 94 -26.06 24.38 13.91
CA GLN A 94 -27.25 24.30 14.75
C GLN A 94 -27.59 25.67 15.37
N ILE A 95 -26.59 26.42 15.85
CA ILE A 95 -26.78 27.76 16.40
C ILE A 95 -27.27 28.71 15.31
N GLN A 96 -26.66 28.71 14.12
CA GLN A 96 -27.11 29.59 13.02
C GLN A 96 -28.54 29.27 12.58
N ASN A 97 -28.90 27.99 12.45
CA ASN A 97 -30.25 27.58 12.09
C ASN A 97 -31.26 27.89 13.19
N GLY A 98 -30.90 27.67 14.46
CA GLY A 98 -31.69 28.05 15.62
C GLY A 98 -31.94 29.56 15.65
N LEU A 99 -30.88 30.37 15.50
CA LEU A 99 -30.96 31.83 15.51
C LEU A 99 -31.78 32.35 14.33
N ARG A 100 -31.65 31.76 13.13
CA ARG A 100 -32.50 32.12 11.97
C ARG A 100 -33.96 31.84 12.22
N THR A 101 -34.28 30.71 12.85
CA THR A 101 -35.66 30.33 13.19
C THR A 101 -36.21 31.28 14.25
N GLU A 102 -35.45 31.58 15.29
CA GLU A 102 -35.83 32.52 16.35
C GLU A 102 -36.05 33.94 15.81
N ILE A 103 -35.12 34.44 14.98
CA ILE A 103 -35.26 35.75 14.33
C ILE A 103 -36.48 35.77 13.40
N ALA A 104 -36.73 34.69 12.64
CA ALA A 104 -37.90 34.61 11.78
C ALA A 104 -39.20 34.58 12.57
N GLU A 105 -39.24 33.86 13.70
CA GLU A 105 -40.40 33.81 14.60
C GLU A 105 -40.64 35.16 15.29
N GLU A 106 -39.59 35.81 15.81
CA GLU A 106 -39.69 37.15 16.39
C GLU A 106 -40.13 38.19 15.35
N PHE A 107 -39.58 38.12 14.14
CA PHE A 107 -39.99 38.97 13.02
C PHE A 107 -41.46 38.76 12.65
N MET A 108 -41.92 37.50 12.52
CA MET A 108 -43.32 37.19 12.22
C MET A 108 -44.27 37.64 13.34
N ASN A 109 -43.88 37.47 14.61
CA ASN A 109 -44.64 37.96 15.75
C ASN A 109 -44.74 39.49 15.76
N SER A 110 -43.64 40.18 15.49
CA SER A 110 -43.60 41.65 15.36
C SER A 110 -44.48 42.12 14.19
N LEU A 111 -44.36 41.49 13.02
CA LEU A 111 -45.17 41.76 11.84
C LEU A 111 -46.66 41.53 12.10
N GLN A 112 -47.02 40.44 12.81
CA GLN A 112 -48.39 40.15 13.21
C GLN A 112 -48.93 41.24 14.15
N SER A 113 -48.11 41.72 15.10
CA SER A 113 -48.49 42.79 16.01
C SER A 113 -48.75 44.10 15.25
N VAL A 114 -47.88 44.46 14.31
CA VAL A 114 -48.04 45.65 13.44
C VAL A 114 -49.27 45.53 12.54
N PHE A 115 -49.54 44.36 11.95
CA PHE A 115 -50.73 44.14 11.12
C PHE A 115 -52.03 44.23 11.91
N LYS A 116 -52.04 43.72 13.16
CA LYS A 116 -53.17 43.90 14.09
C LYS A 116 -53.35 45.36 14.48
N GLU A 117 -52.29 46.10 14.75
CA GLU A 117 -52.34 47.53 15.12
C GLU A 117 -52.84 48.42 13.98
N HIS A 118 -52.50 48.10 12.73
CA HIS A 118 -52.85 48.91 11.55
C HIS A 118 -54.08 48.45 10.78
N TYR A 119 -54.85 47.47 11.26
CA TYR A 119 -56.05 46.91 10.58
C TYR A 119 -55.77 46.54 9.11
N ILE A 120 -54.58 46.02 8.83
CA ILE A 120 -54.26 45.44 7.53
C ILE A 120 -54.73 43.99 7.62
N GLU A 121 -55.94 43.70 7.13
CA GLU A 121 -56.36 42.32 6.87
C GLU A 121 -55.34 41.72 5.90
N VAL A 122 -54.58 40.74 6.39
CA VAL A 122 -53.75 39.88 5.53
C VAL A 122 -54.74 39.13 4.63
N PRO A 123 -54.75 39.38 3.31
CA PRO A 123 -55.63 38.64 2.42
C PRO A 123 -55.29 37.15 2.55
N GLU A 124 -56.29 36.30 2.79
CA GLU A 124 -56.19 34.82 2.91
C GLU A 124 -55.73 34.12 1.61
N GLY A 125 -55.01 34.81 0.73
CA GLY A 125 -54.50 34.28 -0.54
C GLY A 125 -53.03 33.85 -0.54
N LYS A 126 -52.30 33.96 0.59
CA LYS A 126 -50.86 33.65 0.65
C LYS A 126 -50.49 32.27 1.21
N ALA A 127 -51.46 31.43 1.57
CA ALA A 127 -51.20 30.05 1.98
C ALA A 127 -50.54 29.23 0.85
N ASN A 128 -50.93 29.48 -0.41
CA ASN A 128 -50.40 28.75 -1.58
C ASN A 128 -48.92 29.03 -1.88
N LEU A 129 -48.35 30.18 -1.47
CA LEU A 129 -46.93 30.48 -1.76
C LEU A 129 -45.96 29.64 -0.92
N ILE A 130 -46.40 29.17 0.24
CA ILE A 130 -45.59 28.29 1.10
C ILE A 130 -45.62 26.87 0.55
N ASP A 131 -46.78 26.41 0.11
CA ASP A 131 -46.94 25.10 -0.53
C ASP A 131 -46.18 25.05 -1.87
N ASP A 132 -46.28 26.10 -2.70
CA ASP A 132 -45.52 26.23 -3.95
C ASP A 132 -44.00 26.27 -3.70
N LEU A 133 -43.56 26.92 -2.60
CA LEU A 133 -42.14 26.97 -2.24
C LEU A 133 -41.65 25.62 -1.69
N ALA A 134 -42.46 24.91 -0.92
CA ALA A 134 -42.15 23.57 -0.42
C ALA A 134 -42.05 22.56 -1.58
N GLU A 135 -42.95 22.62 -2.56
CA GLU A 135 -42.90 21.78 -3.77
C GLU A 135 -41.66 22.09 -4.61
N GLN A 136 -41.31 23.38 -4.79
CA GLN A 136 -40.06 23.77 -5.48
C GLN A 136 -38.80 23.30 -4.75
N VAL A 137 -38.77 23.34 -3.42
CA VAL A 137 -37.62 22.84 -2.64
C VAL A 137 -37.49 21.34 -2.81
N SER A 138 -38.58 20.58 -2.72
CA SER A 138 -38.57 19.13 -2.94
C SER A 138 -38.10 18.77 -4.35
N GLU A 139 -38.56 19.49 -5.38
CA GLU A 139 -38.12 19.30 -6.77
C GLU A 139 -36.63 19.62 -6.94
N LEU A 140 -36.14 20.70 -6.33
CA LEU A 140 -34.72 21.09 -6.36
C LEU A 140 -33.83 20.07 -5.65
N GLU A 141 -34.27 19.52 -4.51
CA GLU A 141 -33.58 18.45 -3.80
C GLU A 141 -33.46 17.19 -4.66
N ASP A 142 -34.55 16.77 -5.33
CA ASP A 142 -34.54 15.63 -6.25
C ASP A 142 -33.61 15.85 -7.46
N GLN A 143 -33.62 17.06 -8.02
CA GLN A 143 -32.71 17.41 -9.12
C GLN A 143 -31.25 17.45 -8.66
N LEU A 144 -30.98 17.95 -7.45
CA LEU A 144 -29.65 17.98 -6.88
C LEU A 144 -29.12 16.55 -6.64
N ASN A 145 -29.96 15.66 -6.12
CA ASN A 145 -29.61 14.26 -5.91
C ASN A 145 -29.29 13.55 -7.24
N LYS A 146 -30.14 13.74 -8.27
CA LYS A 146 -29.88 13.20 -9.61
C LYS A 146 -28.59 13.75 -10.23
N SER A 147 -28.36 15.06 -10.14
CA SER A 147 -27.15 15.70 -10.64
C SER A 147 -25.90 15.18 -9.91
N THR A 148 -26.00 14.93 -8.61
CA THR A 148 -24.90 14.36 -7.81
C THR A 148 -24.62 12.92 -8.20
N GLU A 149 -25.65 12.09 -8.36
CA GLU A 149 -25.51 10.71 -8.84
C GLU A 149 -24.91 10.65 -10.26
N ASP A 150 -25.37 11.52 -11.16
CA ASP A 150 -24.81 11.65 -12.50
C ASP A 150 -23.35 12.12 -12.48
N ASN A 151 -22.99 13.03 -11.56
CA ASN A 151 -21.63 13.50 -11.38
C ASN A 151 -20.70 12.39 -10.86
N ILE A 152 -21.14 11.62 -9.85
CA ILE A 152 -20.41 10.44 -9.35
C ILE A 152 -20.19 9.45 -10.49
N ARG A 153 -21.24 9.13 -11.25
CA ARG A 153 -21.14 8.19 -12.39
C ARG A 153 -20.19 8.69 -13.47
N LEU A 154 -20.22 9.98 -13.78
CA LEU A 154 -19.30 10.59 -14.75
C LEU A 154 -17.85 10.55 -14.25
N HIS A 155 -17.64 10.78 -12.96
CA HIS A 155 -16.33 10.72 -12.33
C HIS A 155 -15.76 9.29 -12.37
N ASP A 156 -16.55 8.28 -11.98
CA ASP A 156 -16.16 6.87 -12.05
C ASP A 156 -15.81 6.44 -13.48
N GLN A 157 -16.60 6.89 -14.46
CA GLN A 157 -16.32 6.63 -15.88
C GLN A 157 -15.03 7.30 -16.34
N ALA A 158 -14.80 8.57 -15.96
CA ALA A 158 -13.57 9.28 -16.30
C ALA A 158 -12.34 8.56 -15.71
N GLN A 159 -12.38 8.20 -14.43
CA GLN A 159 -11.33 7.43 -13.78
C GLN A 159 -11.09 6.09 -14.47
N SER A 160 -12.14 5.35 -14.84
CA SER A 160 -12.00 4.09 -15.57
C SER A 160 -11.32 4.26 -16.93
N TYR A 161 -11.66 5.32 -17.68
CA TYR A 161 -11.02 5.63 -18.96
C TYR A 161 -9.56 6.04 -18.80
N GLU A 162 -9.24 6.88 -17.82
CA GLU A 162 -7.87 7.31 -17.53
C GLU A 162 -7.00 6.12 -17.09
N ARG A 163 -7.51 5.26 -16.20
CA ARG A 163 -6.84 4.01 -15.82
C ARG A 163 -6.56 3.13 -17.03
N ALA A 164 -7.56 2.92 -17.89
CA ALA A 164 -7.41 2.09 -19.08
C ALA A 164 -6.38 2.69 -20.06
N ASP A 165 -6.32 4.00 -20.21
CA ASP A 165 -5.35 4.68 -21.06
C ASP A 165 -3.92 4.56 -20.52
N VAL A 166 -3.71 4.78 -19.21
CA VAL A 166 -2.41 4.60 -18.56
C VAL A 166 -1.93 3.15 -18.65
N VAL A 167 -2.79 2.18 -18.33
CA VAL A 167 -2.45 0.75 -18.44
C VAL A 167 -2.11 0.40 -19.88
N ARG A 168 -2.86 0.91 -20.88
CA ARG A 168 -2.57 0.69 -22.30
C ARG A 168 -1.24 1.31 -22.73
N LYS A 169 -0.94 2.54 -22.31
CA LYS A 169 0.33 3.23 -22.57
C LYS A 169 1.51 2.42 -22.01
N GLN A 170 1.39 1.94 -20.77
CA GLN A 170 2.46 1.19 -20.10
C GLN A 170 2.56 -0.27 -20.54
N SER A 171 1.46 -0.87 -21.02
CA SER A 171 1.44 -2.21 -21.65
C SER A 171 2.00 -2.22 -23.07
N SER A 172 2.12 -1.05 -23.70
CA SER A 172 2.70 -0.91 -25.04
C SER A 172 4.17 -1.34 -25.04
N GLY A 173 4.47 -2.42 -25.77
CA GLY A 173 5.81 -3.01 -25.85
C GLY A 173 6.03 -4.24 -24.97
N LEU A 174 5.04 -4.68 -24.18
CA LEU A 174 5.06 -5.98 -23.51
C LEU A 174 4.42 -7.07 -24.38
N ALA A 175 4.79 -8.33 -24.15
CA ALA A 175 4.09 -9.47 -24.76
C ALA A 175 2.62 -9.51 -24.29
N ALA A 176 1.70 -10.00 -25.12
CA ALA A 176 0.27 -10.00 -24.80
C ALA A 176 -0.06 -10.69 -23.46
N THR A 177 0.67 -11.75 -23.12
CA THR A 177 0.54 -12.47 -21.84
C THR A 177 1.03 -11.67 -20.64
N ASP A 178 2.00 -10.78 -20.84
CA ASP A 178 2.59 -9.96 -19.80
C ASP A 178 1.80 -8.66 -19.61
N ALA A 179 1.20 -8.13 -20.68
CA ALA A 179 0.22 -7.05 -20.62
C ALA A 179 -1.03 -7.45 -19.81
N GLU A 180 -1.53 -8.68 -19.99
CA GLU A 180 -2.68 -9.19 -19.23
C GLU A 180 -2.35 -9.36 -17.73
N LYS A 181 -1.13 -9.83 -17.41
CA LYS A 181 -0.64 -9.88 -16.03
C LYS A 181 -0.48 -8.49 -15.41
N LEU A 182 0.02 -7.51 -16.17
CA LEU A 182 0.15 -6.12 -15.70
C LEU A 182 -1.24 -5.53 -15.43
N SER A 183 -2.23 -5.77 -16.29
CA SER A 183 -3.61 -5.33 -16.07
C SER A 183 -4.17 -5.90 -14.77
N GLY A 184 -4.06 -7.22 -14.55
CA GLY A 184 -4.57 -7.85 -13.33
C GLY A 184 -3.87 -7.38 -12.06
N LEU A 185 -2.56 -7.06 -12.14
CA LEU A 185 -1.80 -6.56 -10.99
C LEU A 185 -2.11 -5.10 -10.65
N VAL A 186 -2.61 -4.34 -11.63
CA VAL A 186 -2.94 -2.92 -11.49
C VAL A 186 -4.41 -2.69 -11.15
N GLU A 187 -5.28 -3.68 -11.37
CA GLU A 187 -6.72 -3.61 -11.07
C GLU A 187 -7.01 -3.25 -9.61
N ASP A 188 -6.24 -3.77 -8.66
CA ASP A 188 -6.40 -3.54 -7.21
C ASP A 188 -5.73 -2.24 -6.71
N ILE A 189 -5.09 -1.47 -7.60
CA ILE A 189 -4.42 -0.22 -7.20
C ILE A 189 -5.41 0.93 -7.24
N ASP A 190 -5.50 1.64 -6.10
CA ASP A 190 -6.27 2.86 -5.95
C ASP A 190 -5.84 3.95 -6.93
N PHE A 191 -6.83 4.53 -7.62
CA PHE A 191 -6.63 5.63 -8.54
C PHE A 191 -6.85 6.97 -7.83
N GLU A 192 -5.74 7.62 -7.47
CA GLU A 192 -5.74 8.94 -6.85
C GLU A 192 -5.68 10.04 -7.92
N ASP A 193 -4.68 9.98 -8.79
CA ASP A 193 -4.45 10.92 -9.88
C ASP A 193 -3.67 10.24 -11.03
N GLU A 194 -3.75 10.80 -12.24
CA GLU A 194 -3.14 10.22 -13.45
C GLU A 194 -1.62 10.02 -13.31
N ASP A 195 -0.90 11.03 -12.79
CA ASP A 195 0.57 11.04 -12.70
C ASP A 195 1.10 10.02 -11.65
N THR A 196 0.45 9.96 -10.49
CA THR A 196 0.76 9.02 -9.40
C THR A 196 0.43 7.60 -9.81
N PHE A 197 -0.73 7.39 -10.46
CA PHE A 197 -1.10 6.07 -10.97
C PHE A 197 -0.12 5.62 -12.06
N GLU A 198 0.27 6.48 -12.99
CA GLU A 198 1.30 6.17 -13.99
C GLU A 198 2.63 5.80 -13.34
N THR A 199 3.07 6.54 -12.31
CA THR A 199 4.31 6.25 -11.59
C THR A 199 4.25 4.90 -10.86
N LYS A 200 3.12 4.58 -10.21
CA LYS A 200 2.88 3.28 -9.56
C LYS A 200 2.89 2.13 -10.59
N VAL A 201 2.17 2.28 -11.70
CA VAL A 201 2.12 1.29 -12.79
C VAL A 201 3.51 1.10 -13.42
N LYS A 202 4.27 2.17 -13.62
CA LYS A 202 5.65 2.12 -14.11
C LYS A 202 6.59 1.41 -13.14
N THR A 203 6.46 1.67 -11.85
CA THR A 203 7.26 0.98 -10.81
C THR A 203 6.96 -0.52 -10.80
N ILE A 204 5.69 -0.91 -10.95
CA ILE A 204 5.29 -2.32 -11.03
C ILE A 204 5.79 -2.96 -12.32
N ARG A 205 5.68 -2.24 -13.43
CA ARG A 205 6.25 -2.66 -14.71
C ARG A 205 7.75 -2.95 -14.55
N GLU A 206 8.48 -2.03 -13.94
CA GLU A 206 9.92 -2.16 -13.71
C GLU A 206 10.24 -3.29 -12.72
N SER A 207 9.45 -3.49 -11.67
CA SER A 207 9.71 -4.54 -10.68
C SER A 207 9.41 -5.95 -11.18
N TYR A 208 8.39 -6.15 -12.02
CA TYR A 208 7.93 -7.48 -12.42
C TYR A 208 8.37 -7.89 -13.83
N PHE A 209 8.65 -6.92 -14.70
CA PHE A 209 8.94 -7.16 -16.11
C PHE A 209 10.33 -6.70 -16.54
N THR A 210 11.15 -6.13 -15.64
CA THR A 210 12.58 -5.92 -15.91
C THR A 210 13.37 -7.18 -15.54
N ASN A 211 13.43 -8.10 -16.50
CA ASN A 211 14.51 -9.09 -16.62
C ASN A 211 14.82 -9.23 -18.11
N THR A 212 15.46 -8.21 -18.68
CA THR A 212 16.04 -8.27 -20.03
C THR A 212 17.21 -7.28 -20.16
N GLU A 213 18.24 -7.46 -19.34
CA GLU A 213 19.65 -7.39 -19.76
C GLU A 213 20.47 -8.46 -19.01
N ASP A 214 19.96 -9.69 -18.96
CA ASP A 214 20.76 -10.92 -19.04
C ASP A 214 19.76 -12.07 -19.26
N GLY A 215 19.82 -12.67 -20.45
CA GLY A 215 18.76 -13.53 -20.96
C GLY A 215 18.61 -14.85 -20.17
N PRO A 216 17.38 -15.38 -20.03
CA PRO A 216 17.24 -16.81 -19.88
C PRO A 216 17.49 -17.44 -21.25
N VAL A 217 18.52 -18.28 -21.31
CA VAL A 217 18.72 -19.22 -22.42
C VAL A 217 17.42 -20.02 -22.60
N ASP A 218 16.77 -19.80 -23.73
CA ASP A 218 15.63 -20.58 -24.17
C ASP A 218 16.11 -21.99 -24.52
N GLU A 219 16.01 -22.91 -23.56
CA GLU A 219 16.30 -24.34 -23.73
C GLU A 219 15.32 -25.02 -24.73
N ALA A 220 14.32 -24.31 -25.26
CA ALA A 220 13.48 -24.82 -26.35
C ALA A 220 14.12 -24.66 -27.74
N ASN A 221 15.17 -23.85 -27.90
CA ASN A 221 15.82 -23.62 -29.21
C ASN A 221 17.00 -24.57 -29.49
N ALA A 222 17.28 -25.54 -28.62
CA ALA A 222 18.32 -26.57 -28.81
C ALA A 222 17.83 -27.82 -29.58
N LEU A 223 16.58 -27.82 -30.08
CA LEU A 223 15.95 -28.97 -30.74
C LEU A 223 15.43 -28.71 -32.17
N VAL A 224 15.83 -27.60 -32.81
CA VAL A 224 15.61 -27.39 -34.26
C VAL A 224 16.95 -27.21 -34.93
N GLY A 225 17.34 -28.21 -35.71
CA GLY A 225 18.60 -28.26 -36.44
C GLY A 225 18.72 -27.22 -37.55
N GLU A 226 19.98 -26.96 -37.89
CA GLU A 226 20.53 -26.39 -39.13
C GLU A 226 19.52 -25.89 -40.18
N ASP A 227 19.44 -24.58 -40.36
CA ASP A 227 19.69 -23.97 -41.69
C ASP A 227 19.92 -22.46 -41.54
N GLY A 228 21.09 -21.99 -41.99
CA GLY A 228 21.59 -20.65 -41.70
C GLY A 228 22.69 -20.20 -42.64
N GLY A 229 22.48 -20.36 -43.94
CA GLY A 229 22.97 -19.40 -44.94
C GLY A 229 24.49 -19.26 -45.13
N ALA A 230 25.21 -20.36 -45.33
CA ALA A 230 26.48 -20.32 -46.04
C ALA A 230 26.25 -20.67 -47.52
N GLN A 231 26.47 -19.72 -48.43
CA GLN A 231 26.40 -19.97 -49.88
C GLN A 231 27.46 -21.00 -50.28
N VAL A 232 27.03 -22.24 -50.53
CA VAL A 232 27.87 -23.29 -51.12
C VAL A 232 27.72 -23.22 -52.65
N PRO A 233 28.82 -23.20 -53.43
CA PRO A 233 28.75 -23.18 -54.89
C PRO A 233 28.13 -24.49 -55.39
N VAL A 234 26.95 -24.39 -56.00
CA VAL A 234 26.19 -25.55 -56.48
C VAL A 234 26.72 -26.00 -57.84
N SER A 235 26.94 -27.32 -58.00
CA SER A 235 27.41 -27.92 -59.26
C SER A 235 26.44 -27.70 -60.43
N ASP A 236 26.98 -27.52 -61.65
CA ASP A 236 26.25 -27.17 -62.88
C ASP A 236 25.02 -28.04 -63.18
N THR A 237 25.05 -29.31 -62.79
CA THR A 237 23.93 -30.24 -62.98
C THR A 237 22.73 -29.89 -62.09
N MET A 238 22.97 -29.41 -60.87
CA MET A 238 21.90 -29.01 -59.96
C MET A 238 21.29 -27.65 -60.37
N ASN A 239 22.08 -26.77 -60.98
CA ASN A 239 21.61 -25.50 -61.54
C ASN A 239 20.66 -25.71 -62.74
N ALA A 240 20.90 -26.74 -63.55
CA ALA A 240 19.99 -27.10 -64.63
C ALA A 240 18.62 -27.56 -64.10
N TYR A 241 18.60 -28.28 -62.97
CA TYR A 241 17.35 -28.71 -62.33
C TYR A 241 16.58 -27.56 -61.69
N THR A 242 17.25 -26.66 -60.98
CA THR A 242 16.59 -25.50 -60.35
C THR A 242 16.02 -24.53 -61.38
N GLN A 243 16.71 -24.35 -62.52
CA GLN A 243 16.20 -23.57 -63.65
C GLN A 243 15.05 -24.24 -64.40
N ALA A 244 15.02 -25.58 -64.49
CA ALA A 244 13.92 -26.31 -65.10
C ALA A 244 12.64 -26.23 -64.24
N ILE A 245 12.79 -26.31 -62.92
CA ILE A 245 11.67 -26.17 -61.97
C ILE A 245 11.12 -24.74 -61.98
N SER A 246 12.00 -23.72 -62.03
CA SER A 246 11.55 -22.33 -62.06
C SER A 246 10.83 -21.97 -63.37
N LYS A 247 11.23 -22.56 -64.50
CA LYS A 247 10.52 -22.41 -65.78
C LYS A 247 9.20 -23.16 -65.87
N HIS A 248 8.98 -24.19 -65.05
CA HIS A 248 7.72 -24.94 -65.04
C HIS A 248 6.61 -24.23 -64.24
N ASN A 249 6.99 -23.29 -63.36
CA ASN A 249 6.06 -22.49 -62.54
C ASN A 249 5.77 -21.10 -63.13
N GLN A 250 6.02 -20.87 -64.43
CA GLN A 250 5.59 -19.69 -65.19
C GLN A 250 4.66 -20.08 -66.35
#